data_AF-A0A4Q2YY50-F1
#
_entry.id   AF-A0A4Q2YY50-F1
#
_cell.length_a   1.000
_cell.length_b   1.000
_cell.length_c   1.000
_cell.angle_alpha   90.00
_cell.angle_beta   90.00
_cell.angle_gamma   90.00
#
_symmetry.space_group_name_H-M   'P 1'
#
loop_
_entity.id
_entity.type
_entity.pdbx_description
1 polymer ?
#
loop_
_entity_poly.entity_id
_entity_poly.type
_entity_poly.pdbx_seq_one_letter_code
_entity_poly.pdbx_strand_id
1 'polypeptide(L)'
;MSGGGLFGKLFGRRKPSALQLLQSAHWKCASCDVEHEGMFDIGALAPDHWGDAEQLEPNSALRLDGDFLSEDFCVIDGQHFFVRCVFDIPVHGMPEKFGYGVWSTLSRENFDRYVEGFDDGKYSDMGPWWGWFSNSLKGFPETINQGCWVHPQLGRQRPAISLDNEDHELAKAQQDGISPERLLELYTEYGHAPDVS
;
A
#
# COMPACT_ATOMS: atom_id res chain seq x y z
N MET A 1 65.34 -17.32 -13.64
CA MET A 1 64.93 -17.90 -12.34
C MET A 1 64.14 -16.81 -11.62
N SER A 2 62.81 -16.83 -11.78
CA SER A 2 61.84 -17.34 -10.77
C SER A 2 61.85 -16.44 -9.53
N GLY A 3 60.75 -15.86 -9.05
CA GLY A 3 59.32 -16.02 -9.27
C GLY A 3 58.66 -15.30 -8.10
N GLY A 4 57.52 -14.65 -8.31
CA GLY A 4 56.34 -15.05 -7.57
C GLY A 4 55.64 -13.82 -7.00
N GLY A 5 54.47 -13.51 -7.55
CA GLY A 5 53.60 -12.47 -7.05
C GLY A 5 52.82 -12.91 -5.82
N LEU A 6 52.15 -11.96 -5.19
CA LEU A 6 50.91 -12.21 -4.47
C LEU A 6 50.02 -10.97 -4.61
N PHE A 7 49.36 -10.86 -5.78
CA PHE A 7 48.18 -10.02 -5.92
C PHE A 7 47.06 -10.66 -5.10
N GLY A 8 46.86 -10.18 -3.87
CA GLY A 8 45.64 -10.44 -3.12
C GLY A 8 44.47 -9.79 -3.84
N LYS A 9 43.71 -10.59 -4.61
CA LYS A 9 42.42 -10.16 -5.13
C LYS A 9 41.46 -10.02 -3.95
N LEU A 10 41.19 -8.78 -3.53
CA LEU A 10 40.01 -8.48 -2.72
C LEU A 10 38.78 -8.82 -3.57
N PHE A 11 38.21 -10.02 -3.37
CA PHE A 11 36.86 -10.32 -3.80
C PHE A 11 35.89 -9.65 -2.82
N GLY A 12 35.74 -8.34 -2.92
CA GLY A 12 34.59 -7.67 -2.32
C GLY A 12 33.34 -8.18 -3.02
N ARG A 13 32.42 -8.83 -2.29
CA ARG A 13 31.10 -9.17 -2.84
C ARG A 13 30.47 -7.87 -3.34
N ARG A 14 30.11 -7.81 -4.63
CA ARG A 14 29.38 -6.67 -5.20
C ARG A 14 28.05 -6.56 -4.46
N LYS A 15 27.74 -5.38 -3.91
CA LYS A 15 26.44 -5.13 -3.30
C LYS A 15 25.33 -5.30 -4.36
N PRO A 16 24.22 -5.98 -4.02
CA PRO A 16 23.10 -6.13 -4.96
C PRO A 16 22.52 -4.75 -5.31
N SER A 17 22.00 -4.59 -6.52
CA SER A 17 21.20 -3.41 -6.87
C SER A 17 19.84 -3.44 -6.16
N ALA A 18 19.13 -2.30 -6.12
CA ALA A 18 17.78 -2.26 -5.56
C ALA A 18 16.84 -3.25 -6.23
N LEU A 19 16.90 -3.36 -7.56
CA LEU A 19 16.13 -4.36 -8.31
C LEU A 19 16.48 -5.80 -7.88
N GLN A 20 17.77 -6.11 -7.68
CA GLN A 20 18.19 -7.45 -7.25
C GLN A 20 17.74 -7.76 -5.81
N LEU A 21 17.67 -6.76 -4.94
CA LEU A 21 17.13 -6.91 -3.59
C LEU A 21 15.62 -7.21 -3.63
N LEU A 22 14.85 -6.42 -4.40
CA LEU A 22 13.41 -6.61 -4.53
C LEU A 22 13.03 -7.91 -5.27
N GLN A 23 13.89 -8.39 -6.16
CA GLN A 23 13.73 -9.69 -6.83
C GLN A 23 14.22 -10.87 -5.99
N SER A 24 14.93 -10.62 -4.88
CA SER A 24 15.45 -11.70 -4.04
C SER A 24 14.31 -12.35 -3.25
N ALA A 25 14.38 -13.67 -3.06
CA ALA A 25 13.40 -14.38 -2.26
C ALA A 25 13.44 -13.98 -0.77
N HIS A 26 14.53 -13.37 -0.31
CA HIS A 26 14.69 -12.88 1.06
C HIS A 26 15.75 -11.78 1.12
N TRP A 27 15.44 -10.68 1.81
CA TRP A 27 16.39 -9.68 2.24
C TRP A 27 16.18 -9.33 3.71
N LYS A 28 17.30 -9.13 4.41
CA LYS A 28 17.30 -8.85 5.84
C LYS A 28 16.99 -7.37 6.08
N CYS A 29 15.99 -7.12 6.89
CA CYS A 29 15.67 -5.78 7.38
C CYS A 29 16.67 -5.39 8.48
N ALA A 30 17.29 -4.21 8.37
CA ALA A 30 18.15 -3.65 9.42
C ALA A 30 17.35 -2.95 10.52
N SER A 31 16.09 -2.63 10.24
CA SER A 31 15.21 -1.81 11.08
C SER A 31 14.06 -2.60 11.72
N CYS A 32 13.89 -3.86 11.32
CA CYS A 32 12.89 -4.77 11.83
C CYS A 32 13.52 -6.17 11.96
N ASP A 33 13.19 -6.91 13.01
CA ASP A 33 13.76 -8.26 13.23
C ASP A 33 13.12 -9.33 12.32
N VAL A 34 12.63 -8.92 11.15
CA VAL A 34 11.91 -9.73 10.18
C VAL A 34 12.71 -9.81 8.88
N GLU A 35 12.82 -11.01 8.32
CA GLU A 35 13.32 -11.22 6.97
C GLU A 35 12.17 -11.01 5.98
N HIS A 36 12.36 -10.13 5.00
CA HIS A 36 11.33 -9.83 4.00
C HIS A 36 11.54 -10.67 2.76
N GLU A 37 10.48 -11.25 2.21
CA GLU A 37 10.53 -11.91 0.91
C GLU A 37 10.26 -10.88 -0.19
N GLY A 38 11.26 -10.61 -1.04
CA GLY A 38 11.13 -9.75 -2.21
C GLY A 38 10.47 -8.39 -1.96
N MET A 39 9.58 -8.01 -2.89
CA MET A 39 8.70 -6.84 -2.77
C MET A 39 7.45 -7.21 -1.99
N PHE A 40 7.05 -6.36 -1.04
CA PHE A 40 5.84 -6.52 -0.23
C PHE A 40 5.02 -5.22 -0.15
N ASP A 41 3.75 -5.36 0.18
CA ASP A 41 2.80 -4.24 0.28
C ASP A 41 2.86 -3.56 1.65
N ILE A 42 2.55 -2.26 1.68
CA ILE A 42 2.41 -1.50 2.94
C ILE A 42 0.94 -1.21 3.18
N GLY A 43 0.41 -1.61 4.33
CA GLY A 43 -0.99 -1.39 4.69
C GLY A 43 -1.17 -0.47 5.90
N ALA A 44 -1.98 0.58 5.77
CA ALA A 44 -2.50 1.33 6.90
C ALA A 44 -3.59 0.52 7.60
N LEU A 45 -3.47 0.30 8.91
CA LEU A 45 -4.41 -0.54 9.66
C LEU A 45 -5.84 0.02 9.63
N ALA A 46 -5.98 1.34 9.72
CA ALA A 46 -7.23 2.09 9.74
C ALA A 46 -7.08 3.40 8.95
N PRO A 47 -8.18 4.13 8.66
CA PRO A 47 -8.08 5.52 8.24
C PRO A 47 -7.40 6.35 9.33
N ASP A 48 -6.61 7.36 8.97
CA ASP A 48 -5.92 8.22 9.96
C ASP A 48 -6.92 9.00 10.84
N HIS A 49 -8.14 9.19 10.35
CA HIS A 49 -9.25 9.77 11.11
C HIS A 49 -9.71 8.91 12.30
N TRP A 50 -9.41 7.62 12.31
CA TRP A 50 -9.72 6.72 13.43
C TRP A 50 -8.83 6.97 14.65
N GLY A 51 -7.58 7.38 14.42
CA GLY A 51 -6.55 7.45 15.46
C GLY A 51 -5.91 6.09 15.72
N ASP A 52 -5.71 5.74 17.00
CA ASP A 52 -5.01 4.51 17.40
C ASP A 52 -5.91 3.27 17.27
N ALA A 53 -5.72 2.52 16.19
CA ALA A 53 -6.41 1.25 15.96
C ALA A 53 -5.71 0.10 16.69
N GLU A 54 -6.22 -0.30 17.86
CA GLU A 54 -5.64 -1.42 18.63
C GLU A 54 -6.30 -2.77 18.31
N GLN A 55 -7.57 -2.77 17.89
CA GLN A 55 -8.38 -3.97 17.70
C GLN A 55 -9.31 -3.82 16.49
N LEU A 56 -9.38 -4.89 15.69
CA LEU A 56 -10.31 -5.01 14.57
C LEU A 56 -11.43 -5.99 14.93
N GLU A 57 -12.67 -5.65 14.59
CA GLU A 57 -13.81 -6.56 14.57
C GLU A 57 -13.85 -7.35 13.25
N PRO A 58 -14.53 -8.52 13.19
CA PRO A 58 -14.74 -9.20 11.90
C PRO A 58 -15.70 -8.40 11.01
N ASN A 59 -15.48 -8.42 9.69
CA ASN A 59 -16.35 -7.74 8.71
C ASN A 59 -17.84 -8.11 8.85
N SER A 60 -18.14 -9.35 9.27
CA SER A 60 -19.52 -9.83 9.48
C SER A 60 -20.23 -9.19 10.67
N ALA A 61 -19.50 -8.50 11.56
CA ALA A 61 -20.05 -7.75 12.68
C ALA A 61 -20.34 -6.28 12.33
N LEU A 62 -20.29 -5.91 11.04
CA LEU A 62 -20.50 -4.53 10.58
C LEU A 62 -21.72 -3.88 11.24
N ARG A 63 -21.45 -2.82 12.01
CA ARG A 63 -22.44 -1.92 12.60
C ARG A 63 -22.31 -0.56 11.94
N LEU A 64 -23.45 0.06 11.65
CA LEU A 64 -23.51 1.38 11.02
C LEU A 64 -23.89 2.48 12.02
N ASP A 65 -24.20 2.09 13.25
CA ASP A 65 -24.49 2.96 14.39
C ASP A 65 -23.26 3.06 15.30
N GLY A 66 -22.69 4.27 15.36
CA GLY A 66 -21.49 4.57 16.13
C GLY A 66 -20.20 4.12 15.44
N ASP A 67 -19.19 3.84 16.27
CA ASP A 67 -17.87 3.46 15.80
C ASP A 67 -17.77 1.95 15.52
N PHE A 68 -17.15 1.62 14.40
CA PHE A 68 -16.86 0.26 13.97
C PHE A 68 -15.60 0.26 13.11
N LEU A 69 -14.68 -0.69 13.35
CA LEU A 69 -13.49 -0.88 12.54
C LEU A 69 -13.23 -2.38 12.34
N SER A 70 -13.09 -2.78 11.08
CA SER A 70 -12.72 -4.12 10.65
C SER A 70 -11.61 -4.07 9.60
N GLU A 71 -11.30 -5.21 9.00
CA GLU A 71 -10.25 -5.30 7.96
C GLU A 71 -10.60 -4.48 6.70
N ASP A 72 -11.88 -4.43 6.34
CA ASP A 72 -12.36 -3.81 5.10
C ASP A 72 -13.32 -2.64 5.28
N PHE A 73 -13.87 -2.45 6.49
CA PHE A 73 -14.87 -1.42 6.78
C PHE A 73 -14.47 -0.59 7.99
N CYS A 74 -14.75 0.70 7.93
CA CYS A 74 -14.67 1.60 9.07
C CYS A 74 -15.87 2.55 9.05
N VAL A 75 -16.48 2.74 10.21
CA VAL A 75 -17.57 3.67 10.45
C VAL A 75 -17.20 4.51 11.66
N ILE A 76 -17.26 5.83 11.53
CA ILE A 76 -17.00 6.77 12.63
C ILE A 76 -18.29 7.53 12.93
N ASP A 77 -18.71 7.52 14.20
CA ASP A 77 -19.92 8.18 14.73
C ASP A 77 -21.23 7.79 14.01
N GLY A 78 -21.25 6.68 13.26
CA GLY A 78 -22.36 6.32 12.37
C GLY A 78 -22.61 7.32 11.22
N GLN A 79 -21.64 8.19 10.93
CA GLN A 79 -21.77 9.30 9.99
C GLN A 79 -20.75 9.27 8.86
N HIS A 80 -19.56 8.75 9.12
CA HIS A 80 -18.48 8.66 8.15
C HIS A 80 -18.19 7.20 7.83
N PHE A 81 -18.21 6.86 6.55
CA PHE A 81 -18.11 5.48 6.08
C PHE A 81 -16.86 5.35 5.22
N PHE A 82 -16.00 4.39 5.55
CA PHE A 82 -14.73 4.18 4.89
C PHE A 82 -14.60 2.72 4.46
N VAL A 83 -13.95 2.53 3.31
CA VAL A 83 -13.64 1.21 2.77
C VAL A 83 -12.14 1.06 2.56
N ARG A 84 -11.65 -0.15 2.73
CA ARG A 84 -10.26 -0.50 2.41
C ARG A 84 -10.08 -0.59 0.90
N CYS A 85 -9.07 0.09 0.38
CA CYS A 85 -8.70 0.10 -1.04
C CYS A 85 -7.23 -0.29 -1.20
N VAL A 86 -6.85 -0.57 -2.45
CA VAL A 86 -5.45 -0.80 -2.84
C VAL A 86 -5.03 0.28 -3.84
N PHE A 87 -3.99 1.03 -3.47
CA PHE A 87 -3.34 1.98 -4.36
C PHE A 87 -2.10 1.31 -4.95
N ASP A 88 -2.22 0.81 -6.19
CA ASP A 88 -1.14 0.10 -6.86
C ASP A 88 -0.16 1.05 -7.58
N ILE A 89 1.13 0.78 -7.43
CA ILE A 89 2.23 1.51 -8.08
C ILE A 89 3.09 0.52 -8.88
N PRO A 90 3.20 0.66 -10.21
CA PRO A 90 4.15 -0.13 -10.99
C PRO A 90 5.59 0.10 -10.54
N VAL A 91 6.41 -0.95 -10.47
CA VAL A 91 7.84 -0.85 -10.15
C VAL A 91 8.65 -1.27 -11.37
N HIS A 92 9.53 -0.39 -11.85
CA HIS A 92 10.27 -0.64 -13.09
C HIS A 92 11.16 -1.89 -12.97
N GLY A 93 11.00 -2.81 -13.93
CA GLY A 93 11.74 -4.09 -13.94
C GLY A 93 11.13 -5.19 -13.06
N MET A 94 9.99 -4.92 -12.40
CA MET A 94 9.20 -5.92 -11.67
C MET A 94 7.96 -6.30 -12.47
N PRO A 95 7.56 -7.59 -12.47
CA PRO A 95 6.31 -8.02 -13.11
C PRO A 95 5.06 -7.64 -12.29
N GLU A 96 5.23 -7.52 -10.97
CA GLU A 96 4.16 -7.17 -10.03
C GLU A 96 4.20 -5.68 -9.68
N LYS A 97 3.09 -5.17 -9.15
CA LYS A 97 2.99 -3.80 -8.63
C LYS A 97 3.19 -3.81 -7.12
N PHE A 98 3.69 -2.71 -6.59
CA PHE A 98 3.71 -2.46 -5.16
C PHE A 98 2.36 -1.86 -4.73
N GLY A 99 1.69 -2.48 -3.76
CA GLY A 99 0.41 -2.04 -3.23
C GLY A 99 0.55 -1.23 -1.93
N TYR A 100 -0.15 -0.11 -1.87
CA TYR A 100 -0.53 0.51 -0.60
C TYR A 100 -1.96 0.11 -0.23
N GLY A 101 -2.14 -0.59 0.89
CA GLY A 101 -3.46 -0.81 1.48
C GLY A 101 -3.90 0.42 2.25
N VAL A 102 -4.83 1.19 1.69
CA VAL A 102 -5.27 2.52 2.19
C VAL A 102 -6.77 2.59 2.35
N TRP A 103 -7.28 3.69 2.88
CA TRP A 103 -8.69 3.91 3.12
C TRP A 103 -9.23 5.08 2.30
N SER A 104 -10.47 4.97 1.85
CA SER A 104 -11.24 6.06 1.27
C SER A 104 -12.61 6.17 1.91
N THR A 105 -13.10 7.38 2.07
CA THR A 105 -14.51 7.60 2.41
C THR A 105 -15.41 7.21 1.24
N LEU A 106 -16.62 6.72 1.52
CA LEU A 106 -17.73 6.70 0.58
C LEU A 106 -18.91 7.49 1.12
N SER A 107 -19.75 8.00 0.21
CA SER A 107 -21.10 8.41 0.61
C SER A 107 -21.83 7.21 1.20
N ARG A 108 -22.84 7.46 2.05
CA ARG A 108 -23.63 6.38 2.64
C ARG A 108 -24.20 5.44 1.58
N GLU A 109 -24.72 6.01 0.50
CA GLU A 109 -25.29 5.26 -0.62
C GLU A 109 -24.25 4.34 -1.29
N ASN A 110 -23.04 4.84 -1.57
CA ASN A 110 -21.98 4.04 -2.18
C ASN A 110 -21.39 3.00 -1.21
N PHE A 111 -21.36 3.32 0.08
CA PHE A 111 -20.95 2.36 1.10
C PHE A 111 -21.93 1.19 1.18
N ASP A 112 -23.25 1.46 1.20
CA ASP A 112 -24.28 0.42 1.19
C ASP A 112 -24.14 -0.46 -0.07
N ARG A 113 -23.93 0.13 -1.26
CA ARG A 113 -23.65 -0.62 -2.50
C ARG A 113 -22.44 -1.54 -2.38
N TYR A 114 -21.37 -1.06 -1.76
CA TYR A 114 -20.15 -1.84 -1.59
C TYR A 114 -20.37 -3.02 -0.63
N VAL A 115 -21.05 -2.79 0.49
CA VAL A 115 -21.39 -3.82 1.48
C VAL A 115 -22.29 -4.89 0.87
N GLU A 116 -23.31 -4.50 0.10
CA GLU A 116 -24.23 -5.44 -0.57
C GLU A 116 -23.50 -6.39 -1.54
N GLY A 117 -22.50 -5.89 -2.26
CA GLY A 117 -21.71 -6.66 -3.21
C GLY A 117 -20.43 -7.29 -2.65
N PHE A 118 -20.14 -7.12 -1.36
CA PHE A 118 -18.84 -7.49 -0.78
C PHE A 118 -18.54 -8.99 -0.85
N ASP A 119 -19.54 -9.82 -0.55
CA ASP A 119 -19.35 -11.27 -0.43
C ASP A 119 -19.26 -11.99 -1.78
N ASP A 120 -19.86 -11.45 -2.84
CA ASP A 120 -19.90 -12.07 -4.17
C ASP A 120 -19.22 -11.26 -5.28
N GLY A 121 -18.75 -10.05 -4.95
CA GLY A 121 -18.11 -9.12 -5.88
C GLY A 121 -19.06 -8.54 -6.93
N LYS A 122 -20.37 -8.53 -6.68
CA LYS A 122 -21.40 -7.97 -7.57
C LYS A 122 -22.03 -6.74 -6.95
N TYR A 123 -21.56 -5.59 -7.39
CA TYR A 123 -22.10 -4.30 -6.97
C TYR A 123 -23.24 -3.87 -7.90
N SER A 124 -24.16 -3.02 -7.40
CA SER A 124 -25.29 -2.52 -8.20
C SER A 124 -24.85 -1.68 -9.40
N ASP A 125 -23.69 -1.03 -9.29
CA ASP A 125 -22.93 -0.40 -10.37
C ASP A 125 -21.43 -0.62 -10.12
N MET A 126 -20.60 -0.42 -11.15
CA MET A 126 -19.15 -0.63 -11.06
C MET A 126 -18.38 0.68 -10.80
N GLY A 127 -19.02 1.69 -10.22
CA GLY A 127 -18.42 3.00 -9.99
C GLY A 127 -17.93 3.69 -11.28
N PRO A 128 -16.84 4.49 -11.20
CA PRO A 128 -16.10 4.80 -9.98
C PRO A 128 -16.93 5.65 -9.01
N TRP A 129 -16.61 5.57 -7.73
CA TRP A 129 -17.24 6.37 -6.68
C TRP A 129 -16.25 7.39 -6.14
N TRP A 130 -16.65 8.66 -6.11
CA TRP A 130 -15.81 9.71 -5.57
C TRP A 130 -15.77 9.66 -4.03
N GLY A 131 -14.62 9.95 -3.45
CA GLY A 131 -14.39 9.96 -2.00
C GLY A 131 -13.14 10.75 -1.61
N TRP A 132 -12.74 10.62 -0.34
CA TRP A 132 -11.58 11.26 0.25
C TRP A 132 -10.54 10.23 0.66
N PHE A 133 -9.32 10.39 0.15
CA PHE A 133 -8.16 9.58 0.53
C PHE A 133 -7.86 9.81 2.02
N SER A 134 -7.84 8.76 2.82
CA SER A 134 -7.96 8.88 4.28
C SER A 134 -6.71 8.48 5.05
N ASN A 135 -5.55 8.41 4.39
CA ASN A 135 -4.26 8.13 5.03
C ASN A 135 -3.18 9.11 4.53
N SER A 136 -2.30 9.55 5.42
CA SER A 136 -1.07 10.27 5.10
C SER A 136 0.05 9.28 4.77
N LEU A 137 0.34 9.11 3.48
CA LEU A 137 1.44 8.27 3.01
C LEU A 137 2.78 8.98 3.14
N LYS A 138 3.70 8.34 3.88
CA LYS A 138 5.09 8.82 3.98
C LYS A 138 5.80 8.77 2.63
N GLY A 139 6.72 9.70 2.44
CA GLY A 139 7.51 9.83 1.22
C GLY A 139 6.81 10.60 0.09
N PHE A 140 5.54 10.97 0.21
CA PHE A 140 4.85 11.83 -0.76
C PHE A 140 4.43 13.17 -0.12
N PRO A 141 4.11 14.20 -0.91
CA PRO A 141 3.34 15.34 -0.42
C PRO A 141 2.04 14.88 0.25
N GLU A 142 1.45 15.72 1.09
CA GLU A 142 0.30 15.31 1.92
C GLU A 142 -0.86 14.71 1.10
N THR A 143 -1.30 13.53 1.52
CA THR A 143 -2.25 12.66 0.81
C THR A 143 -3.58 12.52 1.53
N ILE A 144 -3.64 12.72 2.85
CA ILE A 144 -4.91 12.71 3.57
C ILE A 144 -5.83 13.84 3.09
N ASN A 145 -7.12 13.57 3.01
CA ASN A 145 -8.17 14.46 2.51
C ASN A 145 -7.97 14.92 1.05
N GLN A 146 -7.16 14.24 0.25
CA GLN A 146 -7.16 14.44 -1.19
C GLN A 146 -8.41 13.79 -1.81
N GLY A 147 -9.01 14.45 -2.80
CA GLY A 147 -10.09 13.83 -3.58
C GLY A 147 -9.58 12.59 -4.31
N CYS A 148 -10.40 11.55 -4.38
CA CYS A 148 -10.04 10.28 -5.00
C CYS A 148 -11.24 9.58 -5.64
N TRP A 149 -10.93 8.62 -6.50
CA TRP A 149 -11.88 7.74 -7.17
C TRP A 149 -11.66 6.30 -6.70
N VAL A 150 -12.73 5.68 -6.18
CA VAL A 150 -12.77 4.29 -5.74
C VAL A 150 -13.37 3.45 -6.87
N HIS A 151 -12.64 2.41 -7.28
CA HIS A 151 -12.98 1.56 -8.43
C HIS A 151 -13.28 0.14 -7.93
N PRO A 152 -14.56 -0.23 -7.75
CA PRO A 152 -14.95 -1.57 -7.32
C PRO A 152 -14.41 -2.64 -8.28
N GLN A 153 -13.99 -3.78 -7.72
CA GLN A 153 -13.39 -4.86 -8.49
C GLN A 153 -14.18 -6.16 -8.37
N LEU A 154 -14.24 -6.89 -9.48
CA LEU A 154 -14.87 -8.21 -9.53
C LEU A 154 -14.04 -9.26 -8.78
N GLY A 155 -14.69 -10.33 -8.35
CA GLY A 155 -14.01 -11.49 -7.76
C GLY A 155 -13.55 -11.27 -6.32
N ARG A 156 -14.31 -10.49 -5.54
CA ARG A 156 -14.03 -10.17 -4.11
C ARG A 156 -12.68 -9.49 -3.89
N GLN A 157 -12.19 -8.78 -4.90
CA GLN A 157 -11.00 -7.95 -4.77
C GLN A 157 -11.35 -6.64 -4.10
N ARG A 158 -10.44 -6.13 -3.27
CA ARG A 158 -10.54 -4.77 -2.72
C ARG A 158 -10.59 -3.77 -3.88
N PRO A 159 -11.34 -2.66 -3.74
CA PRO A 159 -11.37 -1.61 -4.74
C PRO A 159 -9.97 -1.08 -5.02
N ALA A 160 -9.70 -0.79 -6.29
CA ALA A 160 -8.56 0.03 -6.63
C ALA A 160 -8.90 1.50 -6.34
N ILE A 161 -7.89 2.32 -6.10
CA ILE A 161 -8.07 3.76 -5.82
C ILE A 161 -7.07 4.59 -6.62
N SER A 162 -7.52 5.75 -7.10
CA SER A 162 -6.70 6.76 -7.77
C SER A 162 -7.01 8.14 -7.22
N LEU A 163 -6.03 9.05 -7.19
CA LEU A 163 -6.29 10.44 -6.80
C LEU A 163 -7.03 11.18 -7.92
N ASP A 164 -7.88 12.13 -7.54
CA ASP A 164 -8.58 13.05 -8.45
C ASP A 164 -7.62 14.13 -8.99
N ASN A 165 -6.62 14.52 -8.18
CA ASN A 165 -5.57 15.43 -8.61
C ASN A 165 -4.42 14.67 -9.31
N GLU A 166 -4.47 14.61 -10.64
CA GLU A 166 -3.43 13.97 -11.48
C GLU A 166 -2.05 14.62 -11.35
N ASP A 167 -1.97 15.88 -10.93
CA ASP A 167 -0.69 16.57 -10.75
C ASP A 167 0.03 16.18 -9.45
N HIS A 168 -0.66 15.52 -8.52
CA HIS A 168 -0.07 15.04 -7.27
C HIS A 168 1.00 13.98 -7.54
N GLU A 169 2.13 14.03 -6.82
CA GLU A 169 3.25 13.10 -7.05
C GLU A 169 2.86 11.63 -6.85
N LEU A 170 1.94 11.35 -5.93
CA LEU A 170 1.38 10.01 -5.75
C LEU A 170 0.61 9.53 -7.01
N ALA A 171 -0.16 10.41 -7.65
CA ALA A 171 -0.90 10.07 -8.87
C ALA A 171 0.06 9.77 -10.03
N LYS A 172 1.10 10.59 -10.18
CA LYS A 172 2.19 10.37 -11.15
C LYS A 172 2.91 9.05 -10.91
N ALA A 173 3.19 8.71 -9.65
CA ALA A 173 3.78 7.41 -9.30
C ALA A 173 2.90 6.23 -9.73
N GLN A 174 1.58 6.28 -9.54
CA GLN A 174 0.66 5.23 -10.00
C GLN A 174 0.62 5.11 -11.52
N GLN A 175 0.70 6.23 -12.25
CA GLN A 175 0.65 6.25 -13.71
C GLN A 175 1.97 5.81 -14.36
N ASP A 176 3.09 6.41 -13.94
CA ASP A 176 4.39 6.26 -14.58
C ASP A 176 5.24 5.13 -13.95
N GLY A 177 4.86 4.69 -12.75
CA GLY A 177 5.63 3.79 -11.93
C GLY A 177 6.82 4.47 -11.23
N ILE A 178 7.45 3.73 -10.33
CA ILE A 178 8.63 4.15 -9.59
C ILE A 178 9.82 3.22 -9.87
N SER A 179 11.03 3.73 -9.66
CA SER A 179 12.22 2.89 -9.73
C SER A 179 12.32 1.98 -8.49
N PRO A 180 13.04 0.85 -8.60
CA PRO A 180 13.39 0.01 -7.45
C PRO A 180 14.04 0.78 -6.28
N GLU A 181 14.91 1.75 -6.59
CA GLU A 181 15.55 2.59 -5.57
C GLU A 181 14.52 3.42 -4.82
N ARG A 182 13.56 4.00 -5.55
CA ARG A 182 12.49 4.78 -4.95
C ARG A 182 11.59 3.94 -4.04
N LEU A 183 11.33 2.68 -4.39
CA LEU A 183 10.59 1.79 -3.50
C LEU A 183 11.36 1.48 -2.21
N LEU A 184 12.68 1.27 -2.27
CA LEU A 184 13.49 1.07 -1.05
C LEU A 184 13.54 2.32 -0.16
N GLU A 185 13.51 3.52 -0.73
CA GLU A 185 13.33 4.76 0.03
C GLU A 185 11.98 4.77 0.76
N LEU A 186 10.89 4.43 0.06
CA LEU A 186 9.57 4.33 0.68
C LEU A 186 9.56 3.31 1.81
N TYR A 187 10.09 2.10 1.60
CA TYR A 187 10.25 1.12 2.67
C TYR A 187 10.99 1.68 3.89
N THR A 188 12.05 2.46 3.66
CA THR A 188 12.81 3.09 4.75
C THR A 188 11.95 4.08 5.56
N GLU A 189 11.10 4.89 4.91
CA GLU A 189 10.16 5.79 5.58
C GLU A 189 9.17 5.03 6.51
N TYR A 190 8.86 3.78 6.16
CA TYR A 190 8.02 2.88 6.97
C TYR A 190 8.82 1.99 7.93
N GLY A 191 10.13 2.24 8.10
CA GLY A 191 10.96 1.50 9.04
C GLY A 191 11.47 0.16 8.51
N HIS A 192 11.49 -0.03 7.19
CA HIS A 192 12.02 -1.20 6.52
C HIS A 192 13.23 -0.82 5.68
N ALA A 193 14.43 -0.90 6.26
CA ALA A 193 15.67 -0.63 5.55
C ALA A 193 16.40 -1.93 5.22
N PRO A 194 16.86 -2.17 3.98
CA PRO A 194 17.68 -3.34 3.68
C PRO A 194 19.03 -3.28 4.41
N ASP A 195 19.43 -4.40 4.99
CA ASP A 195 20.77 -4.60 5.54
C ASP A 195 21.77 -4.69 4.39
N VAL A 196 22.41 -3.56 4.09
CA VAL A 196 23.42 -3.43 3.03
C VAL A 196 24.85 -3.66 3.55
N SER A 197 25.01 -4.33 4.70
CA SER A 197 26.33 -4.64 5.29
C SER A 197 27.16 -5.64 4.50
#